data_AF-A2EA01-F1
#
_entry.id   AF-A2EA01-F1
#
_cell.length_a   1.000
_cell.length_b   1.000
_cell.length_c   1.000
_cell.angle_alpha   90.00
_cell.angle_beta   90.00
_cell.angle_gamma   90.00
#
_symmetry.space_group_name_H-M   'P 1'
#
loop_
_entity.id
_entity.type
_entity.pdbx_description
1 polymer ?
#
loop_
_entity_poly.entity_id
_entity_poly.type
_entity_poly.pdbx_seq_one_letter_code
_entity_poly.pdbx_strand_id
1 'polypeptide(L)'
;MASTQAKQLKVLILDCGQETFVSKGNLNHKMTDIAREFFESHGGEVKVTKVYEPYDNQGELDKIVWSDVLIIQTPAWWMGIPWFLKKYFNYFTYSSQFLRTEIIM
;
A
#
# COMPACT_ATOMS: atom_id res chain seq x y z
N MET A 1 -21.02 25.30 -18.36
CA MET A 1 -21.00 24.70 -17.01
C MET A 1 -20.20 23.41 -17.11
N ALA A 2 -18.89 23.47 -16.89
CA ALA A 2 -18.06 22.27 -16.91
C ALA A 2 -18.41 21.46 -15.66
N SER A 3 -19.04 20.31 -15.83
CA SER A 3 -19.21 19.32 -14.77
C SER A 3 -17.81 18.92 -14.31
N THR A 4 -17.41 19.34 -13.12
CA THR A 4 -16.22 18.82 -12.44
C THR A 4 -16.38 17.32 -12.32
N GLN A 5 -15.75 16.56 -13.22
CA GLN A 5 -15.65 15.12 -13.06
C GLN A 5 -14.85 14.89 -11.78
N ALA A 6 -15.47 14.26 -10.78
CA ALA A 6 -14.76 13.86 -9.58
C ALA A 6 -13.62 12.93 -10.00
N LYS A 7 -12.37 13.35 -9.77
CA LYS A 7 -11.20 12.54 -10.07
C LYS A 7 -11.33 11.24 -9.27
N GLN A 8 -11.42 10.11 -9.97
CA GLN A 8 -11.42 8.80 -9.35
C GLN A 8 -10.09 8.57 -8.64
N LEU A 9 -10.13 8.46 -7.31
CA LEU A 9 -8.95 8.26 -6.47
C LEU A 9 -8.40 6.86 -6.68
N LYS A 10 -7.13 6.75 -7.05
CA LYS A 10 -6.43 5.48 -7.18
C LYS A 10 -5.64 5.20 -5.91
N VAL A 11 -6.02 4.17 -5.18
CA VAL A 11 -5.43 3.84 -3.87
C VAL A 11 -4.70 2.51 -3.96
N LEU A 12 -3.43 2.51 -3.58
CA LEU A 12 -2.65 1.29 -3.38
C LEU A 12 -2.52 1.04 -1.88
N ILE A 13 -2.95 -0.14 -1.42
CA ILE A 13 -2.82 -0.57 -0.03
C ILE A 13 -1.77 -1.68 0.03
N LEU A 14 -0.69 -1.44 0.78
CA LEU A 14 0.32 -2.45 1.09
C LEU A 14 -0.06 -3.14 2.40
N ASP A 15 -0.52 -4.37 2.29
CA ASP A 15 -0.78 -5.23 3.44
C ASP A 15 0.51 -5.93 3.85
N CYS A 16 1.06 -5.47 4.98
CA CYS A 16 2.24 -6.04 5.62
C CYS A 16 1.85 -6.93 6.82
N GLY A 17 0.59 -7.37 6.89
CA GLY A 17 0.14 -8.38 7.83
C GLY A 17 0.92 -9.68 7.63
N GLN A 18 1.73 -10.04 8.63
CA GLN A 18 2.46 -11.29 8.64
C GLN A 18 1.80 -12.27 9.62
N GLU A 19 1.56 -13.50 9.17
CA GLU A 19 1.36 -14.62 10.08
C GLU A 19 2.69 -14.91 10.80
N THR A 20 2.72 -14.56 12.08
CA THR A 20 3.80 -14.87 13.00
C THR A 20 3.36 -15.98 13.95
N PHE A 21 4.32 -16.60 14.64
CA PHE A 21 4.07 -17.62 15.66
C PHE A 21 3.10 -17.18 16.78
N VAL A 22 2.93 -15.86 17.00
CA VAL A 22 2.11 -15.30 18.10
C VAL A 22 0.88 -14.54 17.59
N SER A 23 0.87 -14.13 16.32
CA SER A 23 -0.22 -13.34 15.73
C SER A 23 -0.46 -13.76 14.29
N LYS A 24 -1.71 -14.10 13.95
CA LYS A 24 -2.13 -14.48 12.60
C LYS A 24 -2.24 -13.29 11.62
N GLY A 25 -1.78 -12.09 11.99
CA GLY A 25 -1.90 -10.92 11.12
C GLY A 25 -3.34 -10.42 10.89
N ASN A 26 -4.36 -11.10 11.43
CA ASN A 26 -5.79 -10.83 11.22
C ASN A 26 -6.21 -9.37 11.37
N LEU A 27 -5.60 -8.62 12.30
CA LEU A 27 -5.93 -7.21 12.48
C LEU A 27 -5.51 -6.37 11.25
N ASN A 28 -4.32 -6.61 10.70
CA ASN A 28 -3.84 -5.87 9.52
C ASN A 28 -4.71 -6.21 8.31
N HIS A 29 -5.02 -7.49 8.09
CA HIS A 29 -5.92 -7.90 7.01
C HIS A 29 -7.30 -7.25 7.15
N LYS A 30 -7.85 -7.21 8.36
CA LYS A 30 -9.17 -6.59 8.59
C LYS A 30 -9.15 -5.07 8.39
N MET A 31 -8.07 -4.40 8.79
CA MET A 31 -7.92 -2.95 8.55
C MET A 31 -7.74 -2.64 7.06
N THR A 32 -6.99 -3.48 6.33
CA THR A 32 -6.87 -3.42 4.88
C THR A 32 -8.23 -3.58 4.20
N ASP A 33 -9.04 -4.55 4.65
CA ASP A 33 -10.40 -4.76 4.12
C ASP A 33 -11.29 -3.54 4.35
N ILE A 34 -11.29 -2.98 5.57
CA ILE A 34 -12.07 -1.78 5.91
C ILE A 34 -11.63 -0.59 5.05
N ALA A 35 -10.32 -0.38 4.88
CA ALA A 35 -9.79 0.69 4.04
C ALA A 35 -10.22 0.50 2.58
N ARG A 36 -10.13 -0.72 2.05
CA ARG A 36 -10.59 -1.03 0.69
C ARG A 36 -12.08 -0.72 0.52
N GLU A 37 -12.93 -1.24 1.39
CA GLU A 37 -14.39 -1.00 1.35
C GLU A 37 -14.73 0.49 1.44
N PHE A 38 -13.99 1.24 2.27
CA PHE A 38 -14.15 2.68 2.38
C PHE A 38 -13.83 3.38 1.05
N PHE A 39 -12.69 3.12 0.42
CA PHE A 39 -12.35 3.80 -0.83
C PHE A 39 -13.20 3.35 -2.02
N GLU A 40 -13.55 2.07 -2.10
CA GLU A 40 -14.43 1.54 -3.15
C GLU A 40 -15.84 2.15 -3.05
N SER A 41 -16.40 2.28 -1.84
CA SER A 41 -17.72 2.90 -1.62
C SER A 41 -17.77 4.39 -1.96
N HIS A 42 -16.62 5.07 -1.93
CA HIS A 42 -16.47 6.47 -2.33
C HIS A 42 -16.06 6.63 -3.81
N GLY A 43 -16.11 5.56 -4.60
CA GLY A 43 -15.85 5.57 -6.04
C GLY A 43 -14.38 5.55 -6.42
N GLY A 44 -13.47 5.27 -5.47
CA GLY A 44 -12.05 5.06 -5.73
C GLY A 44 -11.75 3.67 -6.31
N GLU A 45 -10.69 3.57 -7.13
CA GLU A 45 -10.14 2.30 -7.56
C GLU A 45 -9.08 1.87 -6.55
N VAL A 46 -9.22 0.68 -5.95
CA VAL A 46 -8.30 0.19 -4.92
C VAL A 46 -7.54 -1.03 -5.42
N LYS A 47 -6.23 -1.04 -5.22
CA LYS A 47 -5.38 -2.22 -5.41
C LYS A 47 -4.72 -2.57 -4.09
N VAL A 48 -4.66 -3.86 -3.79
CA VAL A 48 -4.03 -4.37 -2.57
C VAL A 48 -2.83 -5.24 -2.97
N THR A 49 -1.67 -4.97 -2.38
CA THR A 49 -0.48 -5.83 -2.48
C THR A 49 -0.18 -6.38 -1.10
N LYS A 50 -0.04 -7.71 -1.01
CA LYS A 50 0.48 -8.37 0.19
C LYS A 50 1.99 -8.51 0.06
N VAL A 51 2.73 -7.81 0.91
CA VAL A 51 4.20 -7.72 0.79
C VAL A 51 4.90 -9.03 1.20
N TYR A 52 4.19 -9.94 1.89
CA TYR A 52 4.72 -11.25 2.28
C TYR A 52 4.62 -12.31 1.16
N GLU A 53 3.72 -12.15 0.20
CA GLU A 53 3.59 -13.05 -0.94
C GLU A 53 4.66 -12.72 -2.01
N PRO A 54 5.09 -13.68 -2.84
CA PRO A 54 6.02 -13.40 -3.93
C PRO A 54 5.40 -12.36 -4.88
N TYR A 55 6.07 -11.21 -5.01
CA TYR A 55 5.65 -10.11 -5.88
C TYR A 55 6.66 -9.85 -6.99
N ASP A 56 6.19 -9.32 -8.12
CA ASP A 56 7.05 -8.85 -9.20
C ASP A 56 7.44 -7.38 -8.96
N ASN A 57 8.74 -7.12 -8.97
CA ASN A 57 9.29 -5.80 -8.71
C ASN A 57 8.80 -4.75 -9.70
N GLN A 58 8.67 -5.10 -10.99
CA GLN A 58 8.23 -4.18 -12.02
C GLN A 58 6.72 -3.92 -11.90
N GLY A 59 5.92 -4.96 -11.71
CA GLY A 59 4.48 -4.84 -11.48
C GLY A 59 4.13 -4.00 -10.23
N GLU A 60 4.93 -4.10 -9.16
CA GLU A 60 4.74 -3.26 -7.97
C GLU A 60 5.12 -1.79 -8.23
N LEU A 61 6.19 -1.53 -8.99
CA LEU A 61 6.54 -0.16 -9.38
C LEU A 61 5.40 0.47 -10.20
N ASP A 62 4.82 -0.28 -11.14
CA ASP A 62 3.71 0.20 -11.97
C ASP A 62 2.46 0.50 -11.13
N LYS A 63 2.19 -0.29 -10.08
CA LYS A 63 1.11 -0.01 -9.11
C LYS A 63 1.38 1.26 -8.31
N ILE A 64 2.62 1.46 -7.85
CA ILE A 64 3.00 2.68 -7.11
C ILE A 64 2.82 3.91 -8.00
N VAL A 65 3.29 3.85 -9.26
CA VAL A 65 3.16 4.96 -10.23
C VAL A 65 1.69 5.20 -10.61
N TRP A 66 0.88 4.14 -10.66
CA TRP A 66 -0.55 4.23 -10.93
C TRP A 66 -1.34 4.88 -9.77
N SER A 67 -0.90 4.71 -8.52
CA SER A 67 -1.62 5.17 -7.34
C SER A 67 -1.44 6.67 -7.06
N ASP A 68 -2.54 7.34 -6.72
CA ASP A 68 -2.53 8.70 -6.15
C ASP A 68 -2.27 8.68 -4.63
N VAL A 69 -2.72 7.62 -3.96
CA VAL A 69 -2.58 7.43 -2.50
C VAL A 69 -1.97 6.07 -2.22
N LEU A 70 -0.91 6.04 -1.42
CA LEU A 70 -0.27 4.83 -0.93
C LEU A 70 -0.56 4.66 0.56
N ILE A 71 -1.25 3.59 0.94
CA ILE A 71 -1.54 3.22 2.32
C ILE A 71 -0.68 2.04 2.70
N ILE A 72 0.04 2.14 3.81
CA ILE A 72 0.94 1.09 4.28
C ILE A 72 0.37 0.54 5.58
N GLN A 73 -0.33 -0.59 5.50
CA GLN A 73 -0.88 -1.24 6.67
C GLN A 73 0.16 -2.22 7.22
N THR A 74 0.88 -1.83 8.26
CA THR A 74 1.97 -2.62 8.82
C THR A 74 1.82 -2.83 10.33
N PRO A 75 2.14 -4.03 10.85
CA PRO A 75 2.36 -4.18 12.28
C PRO A 75 3.59 -3.36 12.70
N ALA A 76 3.52 -2.74 13.87
CA ALA A 76 4.68 -2.12 14.49
C ALA A 76 5.58 -3.20 15.09
N TRP A 77 6.80 -3.34 14.57
CA TRP A 77 7.81 -4.26 15.09
C TRP A 77 8.98 -3.45 15.64
N TRP A 78 9.26 -3.57 16.94
CA TRP A 78 10.36 -2.88 17.61
C TRP A 78 10.41 -1.37 17.29
N MET A 79 9.29 -0.67 17.47
CA MET A 79 9.15 0.77 17.21
C MET A 79 9.33 1.19 15.73
N GLY A 80 9.31 0.24 14.78
CA GLY A 80 9.50 0.56 13.37
C GLY A 80 8.76 -0.37 12.41
N ILE A 81 9.08 -0.18 11.13
CA ILE A 81 8.59 -1.02 10.04
C ILE A 81 9.33 -2.37 10.03
N PRO A 82 8.64 -3.47 9.70
CA PRO A 82 9.26 -4.77 9.54
C PRO A 82 10.37 -4.75 8.47
N TRP A 83 11.37 -5.64 8.64
CA TRP A 83 12.56 -5.69 7.77
C TRP A 83 12.23 -5.93 6.29
N PHE A 84 11.19 -6.72 5.99
CA PHE A 84 10.75 -7.01 4.62
C PHE A 84 10.17 -5.75 3.93
N LEU A 85 9.45 -4.93 4.68
CA LEU A 85 8.93 -3.65 4.19
C LEU A 85 10.07 -2.65 3.97
N LYS A 86 11.08 -2.64 4.85
CA LYS A 86 12.29 -1.82 4.62
C LYS A 86 13.04 -2.25 3.35
N LYS A 87 13.12 -3.56 3.07
CA LYS A 87 13.70 -4.09 1.83
C LYS A 87 12.90 -3.66 0.60
N TYR A 88 11.57 -3.73 0.67
CA TYR A 88 10.65 -3.23 -0.36
C TYR A 88 10.95 -1.76 -0.69
N PHE A 89 10.93 -0.87 0.31
CA PHE A 89 11.21 0.56 0.10
C PHE A 89 12.62 0.84 -0.44
N ASN A 90 13.63 0.13 0.05
CA ASN A 90 14.99 0.30 -0.45
C ASN A 90 15.03 0.01 -1.96
N TYR A 91 14.42 -1.09 -2.43
CA TYR A 91 14.41 -1.42 -3.86
C TYR A 91 13.81 -0.29 -4.72
N PHE A 92 12.67 0.29 -4.32
CA PHE A 92 12.03 1.36 -5.08
C PHE A 92 12.73 2.71 -4.96
N THR A 93 13.36 3.01 -3.83
CA THR A 93 14.08 4.28 -3.64
C THR A 93 15.35 4.34 -4.49
N TYR A 94 16.00 3.21 -4.76
CA TYR A 94 17.14 3.13 -5.67
C TYR A 94 16.74 3.04 -7.15
N SER A 95 15.45 2.79 -7.44
CA SER A 95 14.89 2.88 -8.79
C SER A 95 14.46 4.32 -9.06
N SER A 96 15.08 4.97 -10.04
CA SER A 96 15.06 6.41 -10.34
C SER A 96 13.70 7.10 -10.57
N GLN A 97 12.58 6.40 -10.41
CA GLN A 97 11.21 6.89 -10.65
C GLN A 97 10.45 7.36 -9.39
N PHE A 98 10.95 7.09 -8.18
CA PHE A 98 10.20 7.25 -6.92
C PHE A 98 10.17 8.69 -6.33
N LEU A 99 10.89 9.66 -6.89
CA LEU A 99 11.06 11.01 -6.31
C LEU A 99 9.83 11.93 -6.41
N ARG A 100 8.63 11.43 -6.75
CA ARG A 100 7.45 12.28 -7.07
C ARG A 100 6.32 12.25 -6.05
N THR A 101 6.36 11.41 -5.02
CA THR A 101 5.23 11.22 -4.10
C THR A 101 5.64 11.61 -2.69
N GLU A 102 5.06 12.69 -2.16
CA GLU A 102 5.25 13.10 -0.77
C GLU A 102 4.59 12.08 0.17
N ILE A 103 5.42 11.38 0.95
CA ILE A 103 4.96 10.45 1.99
C ILE A 103 4.72 11.27 3.25
N ILE A 104 3.46 11.38 3.67
CA ILE A 104 3.12 11.81 5.02
C ILE A 104 3.29 10.57 5.91
N MET A 105 4.36 10.53 6.70
CA MET A 105 4.55 9.57 7.79
C MET A 105 3.65 9.91 8.98
#